data_AF-A0AAD5GLM9-F1
#
_entry.id   AF-A0AAD5GLM9-F1
#
_cell.length_a   1.000
_cell.length_b   1.000
_cell.length_c   1.000
_cell.angle_alpha   90.00
_cell.angle_beta   90.00
_cell.angle_gamma   90.00
#
_symmetry.space_group_name_H-M   'P 1'
#
loop_
_entity.id
_entity.type
_entity.pdbx_description
1 polymer ?
#
loop_
_entity_poly.entity_id
_entity_poly.type
_entity_poly.pdbx_seq_one_letter_code
_entity_poly.pdbx_strand_id
1 'polypeptide(L)'
;MKMLSNNPLLLIKLLTLHSLLALSAAQDFDFFYFVQQWPGSYCDSKQGCCYPSTGKPSSDFGIHGLWPNRNDGSYPSNCDSSNPFDASKISDLTSHMQSEWPTLACPSNNGLTFWGHEWDKHGTCSESVLNQHDYFATTLSFKNELNLLQALKSAGIQPNGQKYSLSSIKTAIKQASGYTPWVECNNDSSGNSQLYQIYLCVDSSASGFIECPVFPKGSCDMKTKSNNPLLLIKLLTIHSLLVLSASQDFDFFYFVQQWPGSYCDTKHGCCYPGTGKPASDFGIHGLWPNRNDGSYPSNCDSSNPFDSSKISDLMSQMRLDWPTLSCPSNEGLKFWGHEWDKHGTCSESVLDQHGYFSTALNLKTQINLLQALKNAGIHPNGSTYSLSSIKGAVKEASGYTPWIECNSDSSGSGFIECPVFPTGSCGTSIEFPMF
;
A
#
# COMPACT_ATOMS: atom_id res chain seq x y z
N MET A 1 -53.30 -53.04 7.22
CA MET A 1 -53.02 -51.91 8.13
C MET A 1 -51.97 -52.37 9.16
N LYS A 2 -50.70 -52.05 8.93
CA LYS A 2 -49.66 -52.10 9.97
C LYS A 2 -49.17 -50.67 10.13
N MET A 3 -49.44 -50.08 11.28
CA MET A 3 -49.08 -48.71 11.61
C MET A 3 -47.55 -48.60 11.73
N LEU A 4 -46.98 -47.65 10.99
CA LEU A 4 -45.59 -47.27 11.14
C LEU A 4 -45.43 -46.56 12.50
N SER A 5 -44.53 -47.11 13.30
CA SER A 5 -44.12 -46.62 14.61
C SER A 5 -43.42 -45.25 14.47
N ASN A 6 -44.05 -44.19 14.95
CA ASN A 6 -43.45 -42.86 15.10
C ASN A 6 -42.32 -42.93 16.14
N ASN A 7 -41.07 -42.83 15.67
CA ASN A 7 -39.90 -42.76 16.54
C ASN A 7 -39.52 -41.28 16.77
N PRO A 8 -39.79 -40.70 17.96
CA PRO A 8 -39.59 -39.27 18.22
C PRO A 8 -38.11 -38.85 18.18
N LEU A 9 -37.17 -39.81 18.25
CA LEU A 9 -35.74 -39.53 18.14
C LEU A 9 -35.30 -39.17 16.70
N LEU A 10 -36.04 -39.62 15.68
CA LEU A 10 -35.71 -39.31 14.28
C LEU A 10 -36.14 -37.88 13.90
N LEU A 11 -37.25 -37.40 14.46
CA LEU A 11 -37.72 -36.02 14.30
C LEU A 11 -36.79 -35.01 14.99
N ILE A 12 -36.23 -35.34 16.16
CA ILE A 12 -35.29 -34.45 16.87
C ILE A 12 -33.97 -34.34 16.09
N LYS A 13 -33.46 -35.43 15.49
CA LYS A 13 -32.27 -35.37 14.63
C LYS A 13 -32.50 -34.60 13.32
N LEU A 14 -33.73 -34.62 12.79
CA LEU A 14 -34.09 -33.83 11.61
C LEU A 14 -34.30 -32.35 11.96
N LEU A 15 -34.80 -32.03 13.15
CA LEU A 15 -34.97 -30.65 13.65
C LEU A 15 -33.63 -30.01 14.04
N THR A 16 -32.67 -30.77 14.58
CA THR A 16 -31.31 -30.24 14.86
C THR A 16 -30.44 -30.07 13.63
N LEU A 17 -30.82 -30.69 12.49
CA LEU A 17 -30.14 -30.49 11.20
C LEU A 17 -30.77 -29.37 10.36
N HIS A 18 -31.99 -28.92 10.70
CA HIS A 18 -32.64 -27.75 10.08
C HIS A 18 -32.37 -26.44 10.83
N SER A 19 -31.69 -26.46 11.98
CA SER A 19 -31.29 -25.27 12.74
C SER A 19 -29.84 -24.83 12.50
N LEU A 20 -29.15 -25.37 11.49
CA LEU A 20 -27.78 -25.00 11.09
C LEU A 20 -27.67 -24.45 9.67
N LEU A 21 -28.79 -24.20 9.00
CA LEU A 21 -28.86 -23.28 7.87
C LEU A 21 -29.25 -21.90 8.40
N ALA A 22 -28.41 -21.32 9.26
CA ALA A 22 -28.28 -19.88 9.22
C ALA A 22 -27.82 -19.58 7.79
N LEU A 23 -28.72 -19.02 6.98
CA LEU A 23 -28.33 -18.31 5.77
C LEU A 23 -27.37 -17.22 6.25
N SER A 24 -26.07 -17.53 6.32
CA SER A 24 -25.05 -16.52 6.18
C SER A 24 -25.25 -16.02 4.75
N ALA A 25 -26.06 -14.97 4.59
CA ALA A 25 -25.92 -14.13 3.42
C ALA A 25 -24.43 -13.79 3.37
N ALA A 26 -23.73 -14.35 2.38
CA ALA A 26 -22.30 -14.12 2.26
C ALA A 26 -22.10 -12.60 2.26
N GLN A 27 -21.25 -12.12 3.16
CA GLN A 27 -20.94 -10.71 3.27
C GLN A 27 -20.39 -10.28 1.90
N ASP A 28 -21.07 -9.35 1.23
CA ASP A 28 -20.74 -8.97 -0.15
C ASP A 28 -19.54 -8.01 -0.24
N PHE A 29 -18.77 -7.91 0.84
CA PHE A 29 -17.59 -7.08 0.99
C PHE A 29 -16.71 -7.63 2.13
N ASP A 30 -15.44 -7.25 2.13
CA ASP A 30 -14.41 -7.77 3.05
C ASP A 30 -13.96 -6.75 4.11
N PHE A 31 -14.06 -5.46 3.81
CA PHE A 31 -13.72 -4.35 4.71
C PHE A 31 -14.40 -3.05 4.26
N PHE A 32 -14.26 -1.96 5.00
CA PHE A 32 -14.67 -0.63 4.54
C PHE A 32 -13.46 0.29 4.37
N TYR A 33 -13.47 1.11 3.32
CA TYR A 33 -12.71 2.36 3.36
C TYR A 33 -13.48 3.42 4.13
N PHE A 34 -12.91 3.94 5.20
CA PHE A 34 -13.34 5.20 5.81
C PHE A 34 -12.54 6.35 5.20
N VAL A 35 -13.25 7.24 4.51
CA VAL A 35 -12.66 8.29 3.69
C VAL A 35 -13.03 9.66 4.24
N GLN A 36 -12.00 10.46 4.52
CA GLN A 36 -12.13 11.85 4.94
C GLN A 36 -11.48 12.77 3.90
N GLN A 37 -12.09 13.92 3.63
CA GLN A 37 -11.63 14.91 2.67
C GLN A 37 -11.24 16.23 3.32
N TRP A 38 -10.24 16.91 2.76
CA TRP A 38 -9.85 18.26 3.17
C TRP A 38 -10.66 19.32 2.39
N PRO A 39 -11.55 20.11 3.04
CA PRO A 39 -12.38 21.08 2.35
C PRO A 39 -11.60 22.14 1.56
N GLY A 40 -10.40 22.51 2.03
CA GLY A 40 -9.53 23.46 1.33
C GLY A 40 -9.19 23.00 -0.08
N SER A 41 -8.76 21.74 -0.20
CA SER A 41 -8.32 21.16 -1.48
C SER A 41 -9.47 20.77 -2.41
N TYR A 42 -10.69 20.60 -1.88
CA TYR A 42 -11.88 20.52 -2.72
C TYR A 42 -12.16 21.89 -3.38
N CYS A 43 -12.14 22.95 -2.57
CA CYS A 43 -12.61 24.28 -2.94
C CYS A 43 -11.63 25.12 -3.78
N ASP A 44 -10.33 24.89 -3.68
CA ASP A 44 -9.31 25.64 -4.44
C ASP A 44 -8.91 24.98 -5.77
N SER A 45 -9.55 23.85 -6.10
CA SER A 45 -9.50 23.22 -7.42
C SER A 45 -10.13 24.11 -8.49
N LYS A 46 -9.89 23.79 -9.77
CA LYS A 46 -10.45 24.58 -10.90
C LYS A 46 -11.98 24.59 -10.94
N GLN A 47 -12.62 23.57 -10.39
CA GLN A 47 -14.08 23.46 -10.35
C GLN A 47 -14.71 24.43 -9.35
N GLY A 48 -13.97 24.87 -8.32
CA GLY A 48 -14.51 25.63 -7.21
C GLY A 48 -15.49 24.83 -6.35
N CYS A 49 -16.13 25.47 -5.38
CA CYS A 49 -17.09 24.83 -4.47
C CYS A 49 -18.18 25.80 -4.00
N CYS A 50 -19.21 25.24 -3.39
CA CYS A 50 -20.23 25.99 -2.68
C CYS A 50 -20.25 25.52 -1.22
N TYR A 51 -20.24 26.47 -0.29
CA TYR A 51 -20.44 26.12 1.12
C TYR A 51 -21.87 25.63 1.37
N PRO A 52 -22.09 24.74 2.35
CA PRO A 52 -23.42 24.36 2.78
C PRO A 52 -24.31 25.55 3.14
N SER A 53 -25.61 25.32 3.16
CA SER A 53 -26.61 26.28 3.65
C SER A 53 -26.41 26.69 5.11
N THR A 54 -25.68 25.89 5.90
CA THR A 54 -25.27 26.20 7.28
C THR A 54 -24.06 27.11 7.36
N GLY A 55 -23.45 27.49 6.23
CA GLY A 55 -22.30 28.37 6.14
C GLY A 55 -21.00 27.62 5.85
N LYS A 56 -19.87 28.34 5.95
CA LYS A 56 -18.53 27.79 5.72
C LYS A 56 -18.23 26.71 6.78
N PRO A 57 -17.85 25.48 6.38
CA PRO A 57 -17.47 24.44 7.33
C PRO A 57 -16.24 24.83 8.16
N SER A 58 -16.03 24.15 9.29
CA SER A 58 -14.80 24.27 10.07
C SER A 58 -13.57 23.94 9.20
N SER A 59 -12.42 24.51 9.53
CA SER A 59 -11.15 24.15 8.88
C SER A 59 -10.61 22.85 9.46
N ASP A 60 -11.39 21.77 9.31
CA ASP A 60 -11.08 20.39 9.67
C ASP A 60 -11.42 19.47 8.49
N PHE A 61 -10.95 18.22 8.55
CA PHE A 61 -11.38 17.17 7.63
C PHE A 61 -12.88 16.93 7.78
N GLY A 62 -13.59 16.84 6.65
CA GLY A 62 -14.96 16.37 6.60
C GLY A 62 -15.02 14.92 6.13
N ILE A 63 -16.02 14.16 6.56
CA ILE A 63 -16.27 12.82 6.04
C ILE A 63 -16.63 12.92 4.56
N HIS A 64 -16.10 11.99 3.76
CA HIS A 64 -16.59 11.71 2.41
C HIS A 64 -17.52 10.51 2.45
N GLY A 65 -17.07 9.38 3.01
CA GLY A 65 -17.95 8.23 3.26
C GLY A 65 -17.28 7.01 3.86
N LEU A 66 -18.10 5.98 4.09
CA LEU A 66 -17.71 4.66 4.57
C LEU A 66 -18.09 3.63 3.51
N TRP A 67 -17.12 3.06 2.81
CA TRP A 67 -17.36 2.35 1.55
C TRP A 67 -17.01 0.87 1.69
N PRO A 68 -17.99 -0.04 1.64
CA PRO A 68 -17.74 -1.47 1.51
C PRO A 68 -16.81 -1.76 0.33
N ASN A 69 -15.77 -2.57 0.54
CA ASN A 69 -14.75 -2.89 -0.45
C ASN A 69 -14.32 -4.36 -0.33
N ARG A 70 -13.78 -4.91 -1.41
CA ARG A 70 -13.24 -6.28 -1.44
C ARG A 70 -11.72 -6.27 -1.43
N ASN A 71 -11.14 -7.38 -0.99
CA ASN A 71 -9.69 -7.57 -0.90
C ASN A 71 -8.98 -7.53 -2.26
N ASP A 72 -9.69 -7.81 -3.34
CA ASP A 72 -9.17 -7.72 -4.72
C ASP A 72 -9.17 -6.28 -5.29
N GLY A 73 -9.63 -5.30 -4.50
CA GLY A 73 -9.73 -3.89 -4.89
C GLY A 73 -11.01 -3.53 -5.65
N SER A 74 -11.87 -4.51 -5.99
CA SER A 74 -13.23 -4.23 -6.45
C SER A 74 -14.14 -3.83 -5.27
N TYR A 75 -15.33 -3.31 -5.57
CA TYR A 75 -16.30 -2.92 -4.55
C TYR A 75 -17.74 -3.13 -5.02
N PRO A 76 -18.65 -3.54 -4.13
CA PRO A 76 -20.07 -3.53 -4.40
C PRO A 76 -20.61 -2.08 -4.42
N SER A 77 -21.64 -1.81 -5.23
CA SER A 77 -22.30 -0.51 -5.26
C SER A 77 -23.77 -0.63 -5.65
N ASN A 78 -24.61 0.27 -5.14
CA ASN A 78 -26.05 0.33 -5.43
C ASN A 78 -26.76 -1.01 -5.15
N CYS A 79 -26.52 -1.59 -3.97
CA CYS A 79 -26.87 -2.98 -3.69
C CYS A 79 -28.36 -3.22 -3.40
N ASP A 80 -29.07 -2.22 -2.88
CA ASP A 80 -30.51 -2.33 -2.63
C ASP A 80 -31.27 -1.08 -3.10
N SER A 81 -31.93 -1.21 -4.27
CA SER A 81 -32.82 -0.17 -4.80
C SER A 81 -34.16 -0.07 -4.06
N SER A 82 -34.49 -1.04 -3.20
CA SER A 82 -35.73 -1.09 -2.44
C SER A 82 -35.64 -0.43 -1.05
N ASN A 83 -34.43 -0.12 -0.57
CA ASN A 83 -34.19 0.62 0.66
C ASN A 83 -33.45 1.96 0.41
N PRO A 84 -34.08 2.89 -0.32
CA PRO A 84 -33.49 4.21 -0.58
C PRO A 84 -33.33 5.01 0.71
N PHE A 85 -32.45 6.01 0.65
CA PHE A 85 -32.19 6.92 1.75
C PHE A 85 -33.48 7.59 2.28
N ASP A 86 -33.69 7.48 3.59
CA ASP A 86 -34.79 8.13 4.30
C ASP A 86 -34.25 9.07 5.38
N ALA A 87 -34.33 10.38 5.13
CA ALA A 87 -33.83 11.40 6.06
C ALA A 87 -34.47 11.34 7.45
N SER A 88 -35.69 10.79 7.59
CA SER A 88 -36.34 10.68 8.90
C SER A 88 -35.60 9.72 9.84
N LYS A 89 -34.94 8.69 9.28
CA LYS A 89 -34.17 7.69 10.02
C LYS A 89 -32.88 8.23 10.62
N ILE A 90 -32.46 9.47 10.30
CA ILE A 90 -31.22 10.10 10.80
C ILE A 90 -31.46 11.51 11.35
N SER A 91 -32.71 11.83 11.68
CA SER A 91 -33.11 13.17 12.11
C SER A 91 -32.36 13.66 13.36
N ASP A 92 -32.03 12.74 14.26
CA ASP A 92 -31.22 12.97 15.46
C ASP A 92 -29.73 13.23 15.17
N LEU A 93 -29.21 12.69 14.06
CA LEU A 93 -27.81 12.86 13.64
C LEU A 93 -27.57 14.11 12.78
N THR A 94 -28.65 14.71 12.25
CA THR A 94 -28.57 15.74 11.19
C THR A 94 -27.65 16.91 11.54
N SER A 95 -27.74 17.46 12.77
CA SER A 95 -26.87 18.57 13.18
C SER A 95 -25.38 18.18 13.20
N HIS A 96 -25.07 16.94 13.58
CA HIS A 96 -23.70 16.45 13.62
C HIS A 96 -23.19 16.20 12.20
N MET A 97 -24.03 15.63 11.33
CA MET A 97 -23.72 15.43 9.91
C MET A 97 -23.46 16.75 9.17
N GLN A 98 -24.20 17.81 9.49
CA GLN A 98 -23.94 19.14 8.91
C GLN A 98 -22.57 19.71 9.29
N SER A 99 -22.03 19.35 10.45
CA SER A 99 -20.69 19.76 10.92
C SER A 99 -19.60 18.87 10.33
N GLU A 100 -19.74 17.56 10.48
CA GLU A 100 -18.66 16.60 10.24
C GLU A 100 -18.70 15.95 8.86
N TRP A 101 -19.85 15.98 8.17
CA TRP A 101 -20.04 15.41 6.83
C TRP A 101 -20.64 16.44 5.84
N PRO A 102 -20.06 17.66 5.72
CA PRO A 102 -20.63 18.71 4.90
C PRO A 102 -20.49 18.39 3.40
N THR A 103 -21.47 18.80 2.61
CA THR A 103 -21.33 18.86 1.15
C THR A 103 -20.54 20.12 0.75
N LEU A 104 -19.77 20.03 -0.34
CA LEU A 104 -19.10 21.18 -0.96
C LEU A 104 -19.53 21.38 -2.42
N ALA A 105 -20.49 20.56 -2.89
CA ALA A 105 -20.99 20.62 -4.24
C ALA A 105 -21.88 21.86 -4.47
N CYS A 106 -21.88 22.36 -5.70
CA CYS A 106 -22.75 23.46 -6.11
C CYS A 106 -24.06 22.96 -6.74
N PRO A 107 -25.20 23.64 -6.50
CA PRO A 107 -25.35 24.82 -5.64
C PRO A 107 -25.33 24.47 -4.14
N SER A 108 -25.13 25.48 -3.30
CA SER A 108 -25.23 25.38 -1.83
C SER A 108 -26.52 24.66 -1.41
N ASN A 109 -26.40 23.63 -0.57
CA ASN A 109 -27.53 22.84 -0.08
C ASN A 109 -27.29 22.35 1.37
N ASN A 110 -28.19 21.52 1.90
CA ASN A 110 -28.19 21.09 3.30
C ASN A 110 -27.52 19.73 3.55
N GLY A 111 -26.91 19.13 2.53
CA GLY A 111 -26.20 17.85 2.62
C GLY A 111 -27.05 16.62 2.34
N LEU A 112 -28.39 16.71 2.39
CA LEU A 112 -29.28 15.54 2.23
C LEU A 112 -29.06 14.78 0.92
N THR A 113 -28.83 15.49 -0.19
CA THR A 113 -28.53 14.87 -1.49
C THR A 113 -27.22 14.09 -1.46
N PHE A 114 -26.21 14.62 -0.77
CA PHE A 114 -24.91 13.97 -0.65
C PHE A 114 -25.00 12.74 0.25
N TRP A 115 -25.64 12.84 1.42
CA TRP A 115 -25.83 11.70 2.30
C TRP A 115 -26.71 10.62 1.66
N GLY A 116 -27.74 11.02 0.91
CA GLY A 116 -28.54 10.10 0.11
C GLY A 116 -27.70 9.35 -0.92
N HIS A 117 -26.79 10.03 -1.63
CA HIS A 117 -25.86 9.37 -2.54
C HIS A 117 -24.96 8.35 -1.85
N GLU A 118 -24.35 8.72 -0.71
CA GLU A 118 -23.46 7.83 0.03
C GLU A 118 -24.21 6.61 0.58
N TRP A 119 -25.44 6.78 1.07
CA TRP A 119 -26.29 5.66 1.48
C TRP A 119 -26.67 4.77 0.29
N ASP A 120 -27.31 5.35 -0.74
CA ASP A 120 -27.87 4.57 -1.85
C ASP A 120 -26.78 3.81 -2.62
N LYS A 121 -25.59 4.38 -2.74
CA LYS A 121 -24.46 3.78 -3.46
C LYS A 121 -23.62 2.84 -2.59
N HIS A 122 -23.33 3.21 -1.34
CA HIS A 122 -22.38 2.50 -0.48
C HIS A 122 -23.06 1.88 0.75
N GLY A 123 -23.88 2.64 1.47
CA GLY A 123 -24.57 2.16 2.68
C GLY A 123 -25.46 0.92 2.43
N THR A 124 -26.21 0.90 1.33
CA THR A 124 -27.03 -0.27 0.92
C THR A 124 -26.22 -1.56 0.75
N CYS A 125 -24.91 -1.47 0.51
CA CYS A 125 -24.04 -2.63 0.38
C CYS A 125 -23.55 -3.18 1.73
N SER A 126 -23.91 -2.52 2.83
CA SER A 126 -23.53 -2.90 4.19
C SER A 126 -24.72 -3.28 5.09
N GLU A 127 -25.92 -3.45 4.53
CA GLU A 127 -27.16 -3.68 5.28
C GLU A 127 -27.17 -4.96 6.11
N SER A 128 -26.31 -5.93 5.77
CA SER A 128 -26.09 -7.13 6.59
C SER A 128 -25.42 -6.83 7.93
N VAL A 129 -24.86 -5.63 8.10
CA VAL A 129 -24.11 -5.19 9.29
C VAL A 129 -24.67 -3.88 9.86
N LEU A 130 -24.95 -2.89 9.01
CA LEU A 130 -25.35 -1.54 9.38
C LEU A 130 -26.65 -1.17 8.67
N ASN A 131 -27.71 -0.90 9.43
CA ASN A 131 -28.87 -0.20 8.87
C ASN A 131 -28.52 1.28 8.60
N GLN A 132 -29.45 2.03 7.99
CA GLN A 132 -29.19 3.42 7.62
C GLN A 132 -28.75 4.31 8.80
N HIS A 133 -29.42 4.23 9.95
CA HIS A 133 -29.02 5.04 11.11
C HIS A 133 -27.63 4.64 11.59
N ASP A 134 -27.39 3.33 11.76
CA ASP A 134 -26.11 2.80 12.23
C ASP A 134 -24.95 3.10 11.28
N TYR A 135 -25.17 3.11 9.96
CA TYR A 135 -24.17 3.49 8.96
C TYR A 135 -23.65 4.91 9.20
N PHE A 136 -24.56 5.87 9.36
CA PHE A 136 -24.17 7.26 9.61
C PHE A 136 -23.61 7.46 11.02
N ALA A 137 -24.22 6.88 12.04
CA ALA A 137 -23.76 6.98 13.42
C ALA A 137 -22.35 6.39 13.61
N THR A 138 -22.09 5.23 13.00
CA THR A 138 -20.79 4.55 13.06
C THR A 138 -19.71 5.35 12.33
N THR A 139 -20.03 5.91 11.15
CA THR A 139 -19.09 6.76 10.40
C THR A 139 -18.74 8.04 11.18
N LEU A 140 -19.73 8.66 11.84
CA LEU A 140 -19.50 9.79 12.75
C LEU A 140 -18.63 9.39 13.96
N SER A 141 -18.82 8.18 14.50
CA SER A 141 -18.00 7.67 15.59
C SER A 141 -16.52 7.55 15.18
N PHE A 142 -16.21 7.01 14.00
CA PHE A 142 -14.84 6.92 13.51
C PHE A 142 -14.18 8.30 13.29
N LYS A 143 -14.95 9.30 12.82
CA LYS A 143 -14.46 10.68 12.72
C LYS A 143 -14.09 11.27 14.08
N ASN A 144 -14.89 10.95 15.12
CA ASN A 144 -14.64 11.41 16.48
C ASN A 144 -13.48 10.67 17.15
N GLU A 145 -13.32 9.37 16.87
CA GLU A 145 -12.22 8.55 17.39
C GLU A 145 -10.86 9.01 16.86
N LEU A 146 -10.78 9.36 15.56
CA LEU A 146 -9.54 9.79 14.93
C LEU A 146 -9.62 11.21 14.35
N ASN A 147 -9.15 12.18 15.15
CA ASN A 147 -8.99 13.55 14.70
C ASN A 147 -7.73 13.71 13.82
N LEU A 148 -7.90 13.60 12.51
CA LEU A 148 -6.81 13.68 11.54
C LEU A 148 -6.07 15.02 11.58
N LEU A 149 -6.78 16.15 11.74
CA LEU A 149 -6.12 17.45 11.81
C LEU A 149 -5.25 17.56 13.06
N GLN A 150 -5.73 17.09 14.21
CA GLN A 150 -4.95 17.09 15.44
C GLN A 150 -3.74 16.15 15.35
N ALA A 151 -3.88 14.99 14.72
CA ALA A 151 -2.77 14.08 14.44
C ALA A 151 -1.67 14.77 13.61
N LEU A 152 -2.05 15.43 12.51
CA LEU A 152 -1.12 16.17 11.66
C LEU A 152 -0.47 17.34 12.41
N LYS A 153 -1.25 18.14 13.13
CA LYS A 153 -0.74 19.28 13.91
C LYS A 153 0.26 18.86 14.99
N SER A 154 0.01 17.73 15.64
CA SER A 154 0.90 17.18 16.68
C SER A 154 2.25 16.76 16.11
N ALA A 155 2.30 16.43 14.81
CA ALA A 155 3.52 16.17 14.06
C ALA A 155 4.13 17.42 13.39
N GLY A 156 3.62 18.62 13.70
CA GLY A 156 4.09 19.88 13.10
C GLY A 156 3.55 20.18 11.70
N ILE A 157 2.58 19.39 11.19
CA ILE A 157 1.96 19.58 9.88
C ILE A 157 0.73 20.48 10.03
N GLN A 158 0.81 21.70 9.50
CA GLN A 158 -0.22 22.73 9.63
C GLN A 158 -0.88 23.01 8.27
N PRO A 159 -2.20 23.29 8.21
CA PRO A 159 -2.89 23.70 6.99
C PRO A 159 -2.59 25.18 6.66
N ASN A 160 -1.33 25.50 6.40
CA ASN A 160 -0.82 26.86 6.20
C ASN A 160 -0.26 27.10 4.78
N GLY A 161 -0.54 26.18 3.85
CA GLY A 161 -0.03 26.23 2.47
C GLY A 161 1.43 25.82 2.30
N GLN A 162 2.14 25.42 3.37
CA GLN A 162 3.47 24.84 3.26
C GLN A 162 3.41 23.45 2.62
N LYS A 163 4.53 23.03 2.03
CA LYS A 163 4.68 21.70 1.44
C LYS A 163 5.22 20.74 2.50
N TYR A 164 4.58 19.58 2.58
CA TYR A 164 4.97 18.47 3.46
C TYR A 164 5.25 17.24 2.59
N SER A 165 6.18 16.39 3.03
CA SER A 165 6.41 15.13 2.33
C SER A 165 5.23 14.18 2.56
N LEU A 166 4.86 13.41 1.54
CA LEU A 166 3.81 12.39 1.66
C LEU A 166 4.08 11.42 2.82
N SER A 167 5.35 11.03 3.01
CA SER A 167 5.77 10.17 4.11
C SER A 167 5.53 10.79 5.49
N SER A 168 5.73 12.11 5.66
CA SER A 168 5.45 12.79 6.93
C SER A 168 3.96 12.76 7.28
N ILE A 169 3.08 12.98 6.29
CA ILE A 169 1.62 12.90 6.44
C ILE A 169 1.21 11.48 6.83
N LYS A 170 1.66 10.47 6.07
CA LYS A 170 1.36 9.06 6.34
C LYS A 170 1.85 8.63 7.71
N THR A 171 3.06 9.07 8.12
CA THR A 171 3.65 8.73 9.42
C THR A 171 2.87 9.36 10.58
N ALA A 172 2.52 10.64 10.48
CA ALA A 172 1.77 11.34 11.52
C ALA A 172 0.40 10.67 11.77
N ILE A 173 -0.30 10.31 10.70
CA ILE A 173 -1.59 9.62 10.78
C ILE A 173 -1.40 8.20 11.33
N LYS A 174 -0.42 7.43 10.84
CA LYS A 174 -0.14 6.08 11.35
C LYS A 174 0.24 6.06 12.83
N GLN A 175 0.96 7.07 13.31
CA GLN A 175 1.28 7.20 14.74
C GLN A 175 0.04 7.46 15.59
N ALA A 176 -0.93 8.21 15.07
CA ALA A 176 -2.17 8.52 15.78
C ALA A 176 -3.20 7.40 15.72
N SER A 177 -3.33 6.72 14.58
CA SER A 177 -4.34 5.68 14.36
C SER A 177 -3.85 4.26 14.65
N GLY A 178 -2.53 4.01 14.57
CA GLY A 178 -1.93 2.67 14.55
C GLY A 178 -1.88 2.04 13.15
N TYR A 179 -2.55 2.62 12.15
CA TYR A 179 -2.79 2.00 10.84
C TYR A 179 -2.25 2.85 9.69
N THR A 180 -1.79 2.19 8.62
CA THR A 180 -1.22 2.90 7.46
C THR A 180 -2.34 3.54 6.63
N PRO A 181 -2.38 4.88 6.48
CA PRO A 181 -3.37 5.49 5.62
C PRO A 181 -2.98 5.41 4.15
N TRP A 182 -3.98 5.43 3.29
CA TRP A 182 -3.82 5.88 1.93
C TRP A 182 -4.13 7.37 1.80
N VAL A 183 -3.36 8.06 0.96
CA VAL A 183 -3.45 9.51 0.81
C VAL A 183 -3.65 9.80 -0.67
N GLU A 184 -4.79 10.41 -0.97
CA GLU A 184 -5.16 10.89 -2.30
C GLU A 184 -4.86 12.38 -2.41
N CYS A 185 -4.30 12.77 -3.55
CA CYS A 185 -4.04 14.18 -3.86
C CYS A 185 -4.79 14.59 -5.13
N ASN A 186 -5.22 15.84 -5.15
CA ASN A 186 -5.69 16.50 -6.36
C ASN A 186 -4.74 17.67 -6.71
N ASN A 187 -5.14 18.50 -7.68
CA ASN A 187 -4.40 19.72 -8.00
C ASN A 187 -5.24 20.97 -7.70
N ASP A 188 -4.60 21.97 -7.09
CA ASP A 188 -5.19 23.30 -6.96
C ASP A 188 -5.36 23.98 -8.34
N SER A 189 -6.01 25.15 -8.35
CA SER A 189 -6.19 25.99 -9.55
C SER A 189 -4.88 26.39 -10.23
N SER A 190 -3.76 26.39 -9.50
CA SER A 190 -2.40 26.68 -9.99
C SER A 190 -1.64 25.44 -10.49
N GLY A 191 -2.22 24.24 -10.32
CA GLY A 191 -1.62 22.96 -10.72
C GLY A 191 -0.63 22.40 -9.71
N ASN A 192 -0.65 22.84 -8.45
CA ASN A 192 0.12 22.22 -7.38
C ASN A 192 -0.62 21.00 -6.85
N SER A 193 0.11 19.89 -6.69
CA SER A 193 -0.40 18.71 -5.99
C SER A 193 -0.62 19.04 -4.51
N GLN A 194 -1.75 18.62 -3.96
CA GLN A 194 -2.17 18.92 -2.59
C GLN A 194 -2.96 17.77 -1.97
N LEU A 195 -2.91 17.65 -0.65
CA LEU A 195 -3.62 16.65 0.14
C LEU A 195 -5.14 16.81 -0.05
N TYR A 196 -5.79 15.82 -0.66
CA TYR A 196 -7.22 15.88 -0.94
C TYR A 196 -8.03 14.97 -0.02
N GLN A 197 -7.73 13.67 0.00
CA GLN A 197 -8.45 12.71 0.84
C GLN A 197 -7.50 11.75 1.57
N ILE A 198 -7.95 11.27 2.72
CA ILE A 198 -7.26 10.26 3.54
C ILE A 198 -8.21 9.08 3.68
N TYR A 199 -7.66 7.90 3.44
CA TYR A 199 -8.35 6.61 3.49
C TYR A 199 -7.73 5.79 4.62
N LEU A 200 -8.58 5.26 5.48
CA LEU A 200 -8.25 4.23 6.47
C LEU A 200 -9.21 3.06 6.28
N CYS A 201 -8.82 1.88 6.75
CA CYS A 201 -9.69 0.71 6.63
C CYS A 201 -10.32 0.35 7.96
N VAL A 202 -11.57 -0.07 7.89
CA VAL A 202 -12.37 -0.56 9.01
C VAL A 202 -12.74 -2.01 8.70
N ASP A 203 -12.76 -2.87 9.72
CA ASP A 203 -13.13 -4.28 9.55
C ASP A 203 -14.59 -4.44 9.06
N SER A 204 -14.93 -5.60 8.48
CA SER A 204 -16.26 -5.81 7.88
C SER A 204 -17.43 -5.77 8.87
N SER A 205 -17.19 -5.88 10.18
CA SER A 205 -18.21 -5.70 11.22
C SER A 205 -18.36 -4.25 11.69
N ALA A 206 -17.59 -3.32 11.11
CA ALA A 206 -17.56 -1.90 11.46
C ALA A 206 -17.23 -1.65 12.94
N SER A 207 -16.37 -2.48 13.54
CA SER A 207 -16.04 -2.44 14.96
C SER A 207 -14.77 -1.65 15.27
N GLY A 208 -13.86 -1.53 14.31
CA GLY A 208 -12.62 -0.78 14.49
C GLY A 208 -11.75 -0.70 13.23
N PHE A 209 -10.74 0.15 13.31
CA PHE A 209 -9.73 0.27 12.26
C PHE A 209 -8.88 -1.00 12.12
N ILE A 210 -8.45 -1.29 10.89
CA ILE A 210 -7.53 -2.37 10.52
C ILE A 210 -6.47 -1.87 9.53
N GLU A 211 -5.39 -2.62 9.34
CA GLU A 211 -4.51 -2.38 8.19
C GLU A 211 -5.29 -2.69 6.91
N CYS A 212 -5.18 -1.81 5.92
CA CYS A 212 -5.90 -1.96 4.68
C CYS A 212 -5.43 -3.21 3.91
N PRO A 213 -6.34 -4.14 3.54
CA PRO A 213 -5.98 -5.30 2.74
C PRO A 213 -5.45 -4.93 1.34
N VAL A 214 -5.95 -3.83 0.79
CA VAL A 214 -5.57 -3.27 -0.51
C VAL A 214 -5.69 -1.75 -0.41
N PHE A 215 -4.96 -1.01 -1.25
CA PHE A 215 -5.07 0.44 -1.37
C PHE A 215 -5.62 0.85 -2.76
N PRO A 216 -6.27 2.02 -2.89
CA PRO A 216 -6.71 2.53 -4.18
C PRO A 216 -5.53 2.74 -5.15
N LYS A 217 -5.80 2.69 -6.46
CA LYS A 217 -4.81 2.97 -7.51
C LYS A 217 -4.62 4.48 -7.68
N GLY A 218 -3.38 4.92 -7.87
CA GLY A 218 -2.99 6.33 -8.02
C GLY A 218 -1.87 6.69 -7.05
N SER A 219 -1.34 7.92 -7.07
CA SER A 219 -0.46 8.44 -6.01
C SER A 219 -0.36 9.95 -6.13
N CYS A 220 -0.09 10.63 -5.02
CA CYS A 220 0.21 12.06 -4.95
C CYS A 220 1.39 12.51 -5.84
N ASP A 221 2.21 11.57 -6.32
CA ASP A 221 3.39 11.82 -7.14
C ASP A 221 3.20 11.66 -8.66
N MET A 222 1.98 11.37 -9.15
CA MET A 222 1.75 11.28 -10.59
C MET A 222 1.60 12.66 -11.24
N LYS A 223 2.73 13.31 -11.54
CA LYS A 223 2.81 14.30 -12.63
C LYS A 223 2.82 13.59 -13.98
N THR A 224 1.68 13.07 -14.44
CA THR A 224 1.51 12.79 -15.88
C THR A 224 0.86 14.00 -16.55
N LYS A 225 1.65 15.04 -16.79
CA LYS A 225 1.35 15.96 -17.90
C LYS A 225 1.69 15.24 -19.21
N SER A 226 0.80 14.35 -19.67
CA SER A 226 0.78 13.94 -21.07
C SER A 226 -0.28 14.76 -21.79
N ASN A 227 0.07 15.98 -22.17
CA ASN A 227 -0.66 16.69 -23.22
C ASN A 227 -0.20 16.12 -24.56
N ASN A 228 -0.85 15.05 -25.03
CA ASN A 228 -0.74 14.65 -26.42
C ASN A 228 -2.16 14.52 -27.01
N PRO A 229 -2.62 15.48 -27.84
CA PRO A 229 -4.01 15.55 -28.30
C PRO A 229 -4.36 14.51 -29.39
N LEU A 230 -3.52 13.49 -29.59
CA LEU A 230 -3.73 12.47 -30.62
C LEU A 230 -4.51 11.22 -30.17
N LEU A 231 -4.90 11.11 -28.88
CA LEU A 231 -5.57 9.90 -28.36
C LEU A 231 -7.10 9.92 -28.41
N LEU A 232 -7.71 10.98 -28.94
CA LEU A 232 -9.18 11.17 -28.96
C LEU A 232 -9.88 10.75 -30.27
N ILE A 233 -9.17 10.13 -31.22
CA ILE A 233 -9.77 9.67 -32.49
C ILE A 233 -9.47 8.19 -32.79
N LYS A 234 -9.61 7.31 -31.79
CA LYS A 234 -9.65 5.84 -32.01
C LYS A 234 -10.70 5.11 -31.18
N LEU A 235 -11.76 5.79 -30.74
CA LEU A 235 -13.00 5.12 -30.33
C LEU A 235 -14.00 5.23 -31.47
N LEU A 236 -13.94 4.26 -32.40
CA LEU A 236 -15.03 3.80 -33.26
C LEU A 236 -14.40 2.90 -34.33
N THR A 237 -14.11 1.65 -33.97
CA THR A 237 -14.25 0.43 -34.80
C THR A 237 -13.55 -0.74 -34.11
N ILE A 238 -14.17 -1.92 -34.24
CA ILE A 238 -13.69 -3.26 -33.86
C ILE A 238 -14.09 -3.71 -32.45
N HIS A 239 -15.32 -4.24 -32.37
CA HIS A 239 -15.65 -5.40 -31.56
C HIS A 239 -14.81 -6.61 -32.01
N SER A 240 -14.45 -7.45 -31.04
CA SER A 240 -13.97 -8.84 -31.20
C SER A 240 -12.49 -9.04 -31.51
N LEU A 241 -11.64 -8.91 -30.49
CA LEU A 241 -10.53 -9.83 -30.29
C LEU A 241 -10.31 -9.98 -28.79
N LEU A 242 -10.14 -11.22 -28.34
CA LEU A 242 -9.86 -11.59 -26.96
C LEU A 242 -8.73 -10.71 -26.43
N VAL A 243 -9.07 -9.81 -25.49
CA VAL A 243 -8.08 -9.37 -24.52
C VAL A 243 -7.95 -10.53 -23.57
N LEU A 244 -6.98 -11.42 -23.84
CA LEU A 244 -6.33 -12.11 -22.73
C LEU A 244 -5.75 -10.98 -21.88
N SER A 245 -6.48 -10.61 -20.83
CA SER A 245 -5.90 -9.87 -19.72
C SER A 245 -4.86 -10.80 -19.12
N ALA A 246 -3.61 -10.68 -19.57
CA ALA A 246 -2.50 -11.21 -18.80
C ALA A 246 -2.58 -10.50 -17.43
N SER A 247 -3.07 -11.22 -16.42
CA SER A 247 -3.03 -10.73 -15.04
C SER A 247 -1.57 -10.45 -14.71
N GLN A 248 -1.28 -9.33 -14.06
CA GLN A 248 0.05 -9.11 -13.51
C GLN A 248 0.34 -10.24 -12.50
N ASP A 249 1.47 -10.91 -12.68
CA ASP A 249 1.89 -12.03 -11.84
C ASP A 249 2.58 -11.59 -10.53
N PHE A 250 2.48 -10.31 -10.17
CA PHE A 250 3.02 -9.75 -8.94
C PHE A 250 2.26 -8.48 -8.53
N ASP A 251 2.41 -8.08 -7.26
CA ASP A 251 1.75 -6.92 -6.66
C ASP A 251 2.72 -5.75 -6.37
N PHE A 252 3.95 -6.05 -5.95
CA PHE A 252 4.97 -5.05 -5.62
C PHE A 252 6.40 -5.57 -5.89
N PHE A 253 7.40 -4.72 -5.71
CA PHE A 253 8.81 -5.12 -5.78
C PHE A 253 9.50 -5.00 -4.42
N TYR A 254 10.33 -5.98 -4.05
CA TYR A 254 11.43 -5.75 -3.13
C TYR A 254 12.65 -5.24 -3.88
N PHE A 255 13.12 -4.04 -3.53
CA PHE A 255 14.44 -3.58 -3.93
C PHE A 255 15.46 -3.96 -2.86
N VAL A 256 16.31 -4.94 -3.16
CA VAL A 256 17.19 -5.58 -2.19
C VAL A 256 18.63 -5.14 -2.43
N GLN A 257 19.29 -4.71 -1.36
CA GLN A 257 20.71 -4.35 -1.34
C GLN A 257 21.44 -5.21 -0.30
N GLN A 258 22.67 -5.59 -0.61
CA GLN A 258 23.52 -6.44 0.23
C GLN A 258 24.75 -5.69 0.73
N TRP A 259 25.11 -5.91 2.01
CA TRP A 259 26.35 -5.42 2.56
C TRP A 259 27.50 -6.39 2.25
N PRO A 260 28.54 -5.99 1.50
CA PRO A 260 29.62 -6.89 1.10
C PRO A 260 30.42 -7.46 2.28
N GLY A 261 30.58 -6.70 3.38
CA GLY A 261 31.25 -7.19 4.59
C GLY A 261 30.55 -8.40 5.20
N SER A 262 29.22 -8.33 5.35
CA SER A 262 28.41 -9.43 5.89
C SER A 262 28.33 -10.63 4.95
N TYR A 263 28.41 -10.42 3.62
CA TYR A 263 28.48 -11.52 2.66
C TYR A 263 29.81 -12.28 2.78
N CYS A 264 30.92 -11.54 2.89
CA CYS A 264 32.27 -12.08 2.85
C CYS A 264 32.75 -12.69 4.17
N ASP A 265 32.22 -12.26 5.32
CA ASP A 265 32.66 -12.71 6.65
C ASP A 265 31.95 -13.98 7.15
N THR A 266 31.31 -14.72 6.25
CA THR A 266 30.73 -16.03 6.57
C THR A 266 31.79 -17.14 6.45
N LYS A 267 31.50 -18.34 6.99
CA LYS A 267 32.38 -19.52 6.82
C LYS A 267 32.63 -19.92 5.36
N HIS A 268 31.77 -19.47 4.45
CA HIS A 268 31.90 -19.76 3.02
C HIS A 268 32.88 -18.83 2.29
N GLY A 269 33.23 -17.69 2.89
CA GLY A 269 34.04 -16.65 2.26
C GLY A 269 33.39 -16.06 1.01
N CYS A 270 34.14 -15.24 0.28
CA CYS A 270 33.70 -14.63 -0.98
C CYS A 270 34.86 -14.43 -1.95
N CYS A 271 34.53 -14.07 -3.18
CA CYS A 271 35.51 -13.69 -4.20
C CYS A 271 35.16 -12.31 -4.74
N TYR A 272 36.16 -11.45 -4.91
CA TYR A 272 35.95 -10.16 -5.57
C TYR A 272 35.86 -10.32 -7.09
N PRO A 273 35.17 -9.41 -7.80
CA PRO A 273 35.18 -9.35 -9.26
C PRO A 273 36.60 -9.25 -9.84
N GLY A 274 36.75 -9.54 -11.13
CA GLY A 274 38.06 -9.46 -11.81
C GLY A 274 38.64 -8.05 -11.82
N THR A 275 37.80 -7.04 -11.65
CA THR A 275 38.18 -5.63 -11.48
C THR A 275 38.74 -5.29 -10.09
N GLY A 276 38.70 -6.23 -9.14
CA GLY A 276 39.19 -6.05 -7.78
C GLY A 276 38.10 -5.87 -6.73
N LYS A 277 38.51 -5.51 -5.52
CA LYS A 277 37.61 -5.33 -4.37
C LYS A 277 36.60 -4.20 -4.65
N PRO A 278 35.27 -4.45 -4.53
CA PRO A 278 34.26 -3.41 -4.67
C PRO A 278 34.43 -2.28 -3.63
N ALA A 279 33.80 -1.14 -3.88
CA ALA A 279 33.72 -0.09 -2.88
C ALA A 279 33.03 -0.58 -1.59
N SER A 280 33.41 -0.04 -0.44
CA SER A 280 32.76 -0.31 0.85
C SER A 280 31.42 0.43 0.95
N ASP A 281 30.48 0.06 0.07
CA ASP A 281 29.09 0.50 0.00
C ASP A 281 28.18 -0.72 -0.20
N PHE A 282 26.88 -0.55 0.05
CA PHE A 282 25.88 -1.55 -0.30
C PHE A 282 25.87 -1.77 -1.82
N GLY A 283 25.86 -3.03 -2.25
CA GLY A 283 25.62 -3.41 -3.65
C GLY A 283 24.15 -3.80 -3.84
N ILE A 284 23.60 -3.58 -5.03
CA ILE A 284 22.30 -4.15 -5.39
C ILE A 284 22.41 -5.68 -5.35
N HIS A 285 21.39 -6.32 -4.80
CA HIS A 285 21.16 -7.75 -4.94
C HIS A 285 20.16 -7.99 -6.07
N GLY A 286 18.99 -7.35 -5.99
CA GLY A 286 17.97 -7.44 -7.04
C GLY A 286 16.71 -6.63 -6.81
N LEU A 287 15.84 -6.69 -7.81
CA LEU A 287 14.53 -6.04 -7.83
C LEU A 287 13.48 -7.13 -8.02
N TRP A 288 12.86 -7.59 -6.94
CA TRP A 288 12.12 -8.85 -6.95
C TRP A 288 10.61 -8.63 -6.94
N PRO A 289 9.89 -9.04 -8.00
CA PRO A 289 8.44 -9.07 -7.99
C PRO A 289 7.91 -9.99 -6.88
N ASN A 290 6.95 -9.49 -6.10
CA ASN A 290 6.36 -10.18 -4.96
C ASN A 290 4.85 -9.98 -4.92
N ARG A 291 4.15 -10.90 -4.23
CA ARG A 291 2.71 -10.84 -3.98
C ARG A 291 2.41 -10.44 -2.54
N ASN A 292 1.24 -9.86 -2.32
CA ASN A 292 0.78 -9.37 -1.01
C ASN A 292 0.58 -10.51 0.01
N ASP A 293 0.35 -11.74 -0.46
CA ASP A 293 0.23 -12.94 0.38
C ASP A 293 1.58 -13.47 0.89
N GLY A 294 2.69 -12.81 0.53
CA GLY A 294 4.05 -13.19 0.89
C GLY A 294 4.69 -14.21 -0.07
N SER A 295 3.93 -14.75 -1.03
CA SER A 295 4.49 -15.55 -2.12
C SER A 295 5.19 -14.65 -3.15
N TYR A 296 5.95 -15.27 -4.07
CA TYR A 296 6.58 -14.55 -5.17
C TYR A 296 6.61 -15.41 -6.44
N PRO A 297 6.38 -14.80 -7.61
CA PRO A 297 6.62 -15.46 -8.88
C PRO A 297 8.13 -15.64 -9.12
N SER A 298 8.52 -16.68 -9.84
CA SER A 298 9.91 -16.90 -10.23
C SER A 298 10.02 -17.65 -11.54
N ASN A 299 11.03 -17.35 -12.35
CA ASN A 299 11.32 -18.02 -13.63
C ASN A 299 10.13 -18.00 -14.59
N CYS A 300 9.53 -16.81 -14.77
CA CYS A 300 8.24 -16.67 -15.42
C CYS A 300 8.27 -16.81 -16.95
N ASP A 301 9.40 -16.48 -17.58
CA ASP A 301 9.56 -16.63 -19.02
C ASP A 301 10.92 -17.24 -19.37
N SER A 302 10.92 -18.54 -19.68
CA SER A 302 12.12 -19.23 -20.19
C SER A 302 12.47 -18.87 -21.64
N SER A 303 11.57 -18.20 -22.37
CA SER A 303 11.75 -17.82 -23.77
C SER A 303 12.43 -16.47 -23.96
N ASN A 304 12.54 -15.65 -22.90
CA ASN A 304 13.26 -14.38 -22.91
C ASN A 304 14.47 -14.39 -21.92
N PRO A 305 15.48 -15.23 -22.16
CA PRO A 305 16.66 -15.30 -21.31
C PRO A 305 17.47 -14.00 -21.35
N PHE A 306 18.28 -13.80 -20.31
CA PHE A 306 19.15 -12.64 -20.20
C PHE A 306 20.05 -12.44 -21.43
N ASP A 307 19.98 -11.25 -22.01
CA ASP A 307 20.83 -10.83 -23.12
C ASP A 307 21.65 -9.59 -22.73
N SER A 308 22.94 -9.78 -22.47
CA SER A 308 23.85 -8.70 -22.08
C SER A 308 23.94 -7.53 -23.09
N SER A 309 23.62 -7.76 -24.37
CA SER A 309 23.66 -6.70 -25.37
C SER A 309 22.60 -5.62 -25.12
N LYS A 310 21.46 -6.00 -24.52
CA LYS A 310 20.35 -5.11 -24.17
C LYS A 310 20.66 -4.15 -23.03
N ILE A 311 21.77 -4.33 -22.32
CA ILE A 311 22.18 -3.46 -21.20
C ILE A 311 23.60 -2.91 -21.36
N SER A 312 24.13 -2.93 -22.59
CA SER A 312 25.52 -2.56 -22.86
C SER A 312 25.90 -1.16 -22.38
N ASP A 313 24.95 -0.21 -22.42
CA ASP A 313 25.09 1.16 -21.91
C ASP A 313 25.11 1.24 -20.38
N LEU A 314 24.51 0.27 -19.68
CA LEU A 314 24.46 0.20 -18.22
C LEU A 314 25.67 -0.51 -17.61
N MET A 315 26.48 -1.21 -18.42
CA MET A 315 27.54 -2.13 -17.95
C MET A 315 28.56 -1.48 -17.00
N SER A 316 28.92 -0.22 -17.21
CA SER A 316 29.83 0.49 -16.31
C SER A 316 29.22 0.69 -14.93
N GLN A 317 27.94 1.07 -14.87
CA GLN A 317 27.23 1.29 -13.61
C GLN A 317 26.91 -0.04 -12.92
N MET A 318 26.51 -1.07 -13.68
CA MET A 318 26.29 -2.43 -13.19
C MET A 318 27.50 -2.99 -12.44
N ARG A 319 28.72 -2.80 -12.98
CA ARG A 319 29.95 -3.24 -12.31
C ARG A 319 30.25 -2.50 -11.00
N LEU A 320 29.78 -1.26 -10.86
CA LEU A 320 30.01 -0.43 -9.68
C LEU A 320 28.96 -0.69 -8.59
N ASP A 321 27.68 -0.66 -8.96
CA ASP A 321 26.57 -0.69 -8.01
C ASP A 321 25.97 -2.08 -7.81
N TRP A 322 26.22 -3.04 -8.69
CA TRP A 322 25.68 -4.40 -8.60
C TRP A 322 26.79 -5.48 -8.72
N PRO A 323 27.86 -5.39 -7.90
CA PRO A 323 28.98 -6.32 -8.00
C PRO A 323 28.59 -7.73 -7.54
N THR A 324 29.17 -8.74 -8.19
CA THR A 324 29.14 -10.12 -7.69
C THR A 324 30.19 -10.34 -6.60
N LEU A 325 29.87 -11.18 -5.62
CA LEU A 325 30.81 -11.63 -4.58
C LEU A 325 30.98 -13.16 -4.58
N SER A 326 30.39 -13.83 -5.57
CA SER A 326 30.39 -15.30 -5.67
C SER A 326 31.71 -15.83 -6.19
N CYS A 327 32.13 -16.99 -5.67
CA CYS A 327 33.32 -17.69 -6.16
C CYS A 327 33.00 -18.65 -7.32
N PRO A 328 33.92 -18.81 -8.29
CA PRO A 328 35.16 -18.05 -8.46
C PRO A 328 34.91 -16.60 -8.94
N SER A 329 35.94 -15.75 -8.82
CA SER A 329 35.94 -14.36 -9.32
C SER A 329 35.40 -14.28 -10.75
N ASN A 330 34.48 -13.35 -11.00
CA ASN A 330 33.86 -13.14 -12.31
C ASN A 330 33.34 -11.70 -12.47
N GLU A 331 32.92 -11.35 -13.69
CA GLU A 331 32.52 -9.99 -14.07
C GLU A 331 31.02 -9.67 -13.81
N GLY A 332 30.30 -10.53 -13.09
CA GLY A 332 28.91 -10.29 -12.69
C GLY A 332 27.84 -10.76 -13.67
N LEU A 333 28.16 -11.04 -14.93
CA LEU A 333 27.18 -11.46 -15.96
C LEU A 333 26.31 -12.66 -15.53
N LYS A 334 26.89 -13.65 -14.84
CA LYS A 334 26.11 -14.80 -14.34
C LYS A 334 25.13 -14.41 -13.24
N PHE A 335 25.52 -13.47 -12.39
CA PHE A 335 24.66 -12.96 -11.32
C PHE A 335 23.52 -12.14 -11.90
N TRP A 336 23.80 -11.20 -12.80
CA TRP A 336 22.76 -10.40 -13.45
C TRP A 336 21.83 -11.27 -14.31
N GLY A 337 22.38 -12.29 -15.00
CA GLY A 337 21.58 -13.27 -15.70
C GLY A 337 20.62 -14.02 -14.78
N HIS A 338 21.11 -14.47 -13.61
CA HIS A 338 20.24 -15.09 -12.60
C HIS A 338 19.11 -14.17 -12.13
N GLU A 339 19.42 -12.90 -11.83
CA GLU A 339 18.44 -11.93 -11.36
C GLU A 339 17.38 -11.63 -12.43
N TRP A 340 17.78 -11.52 -13.70
CA TRP A 340 16.82 -11.38 -14.79
C TRP A 340 15.98 -12.65 -14.99
N ASP A 341 16.62 -13.79 -15.21
CA ASP A 341 15.94 -15.03 -15.57
C ASP A 341 14.96 -15.50 -14.48
N LYS A 342 15.32 -15.29 -13.20
CA LYS A 342 14.50 -15.68 -12.06
C LYS A 342 13.47 -14.62 -11.65
N HIS A 343 13.85 -13.35 -11.62
CA HIS A 343 13.01 -12.27 -11.07
C HIS A 343 12.53 -11.29 -12.15
N GLY A 344 13.43 -10.80 -13.01
CA GLY A 344 13.10 -9.83 -14.06
C GLY A 344 12.03 -10.32 -15.04
N THR A 345 12.10 -11.58 -15.48
CA THR A 345 11.10 -12.21 -16.37
C THR A 345 9.69 -12.18 -15.79
N CYS A 346 9.54 -12.10 -14.47
CA CYS A 346 8.23 -12.00 -13.81
C CYS A 346 7.63 -10.59 -13.82
N SER A 347 8.34 -9.61 -14.39
CA SER A 347 7.91 -8.22 -14.48
C SER A 347 7.84 -7.68 -15.91
N GLU A 348 7.92 -8.55 -16.93
CA GLU A 348 7.98 -8.17 -18.35
C GLU A 348 6.77 -7.40 -18.86
N SER A 349 5.63 -7.55 -18.18
CA SER A 349 4.42 -6.75 -18.45
C SER A 349 4.61 -5.25 -18.13
N VAL A 350 5.65 -4.89 -17.38
CA VAL A 350 5.93 -3.51 -16.91
C VAL A 350 7.34 -3.06 -17.28
N LEU A 351 8.34 -3.94 -17.18
CA LEU A 351 9.76 -3.63 -17.39
C LEU A 351 10.37 -4.67 -18.35
N ASP A 352 10.89 -4.19 -19.49
CA ASP A 352 11.79 -5.02 -20.29
C ASP A 352 13.16 -5.15 -19.61
N GLN A 353 14.08 -5.94 -20.18
CA GLN A 353 15.37 -6.19 -19.56
C GLN A 353 16.16 -4.92 -19.27
N HIS A 354 16.20 -3.96 -20.20
CA HIS A 354 16.88 -2.68 -19.96
C HIS A 354 16.18 -1.89 -18.84
N GLY A 355 14.85 -1.81 -18.88
CA GLY A 355 14.02 -1.18 -17.86
C GLY A 355 14.21 -1.76 -16.46
N TYR A 356 14.34 -3.08 -16.34
CA TYR A 356 14.59 -3.77 -15.06
C TYR A 356 15.91 -3.32 -14.42
N PHE A 357 17.01 -3.40 -15.16
CA PHE A 357 18.33 -3.03 -14.63
C PHE A 357 18.46 -1.52 -14.42
N SER A 358 17.99 -0.69 -15.34
CA SER A 358 18.04 0.77 -15.20
C SER A 358 17.18 1.26 -14.02
N THR A 359 16.02 0.65 -13.76
CA THR A 359 15.19 0.96 -12.60
C THR A 359 15.90 0.65 -11.29
N ALA A 360 16.50 -0.54 -11.16
CA ALA A 360 17.26 -0.92 -9.97
C ALA A 360 18.47 0.01 -9.73
N LEU A 361 19.19 0.38 -10.79
CA LEU A 361 20.29 1.36 -10.71
C LEU A 361 19.78 2.74 -10.26
N ASN A 362 18.67 3.21 -10.81
CA ASN A 362 18.06 4.47 -10.39
C ASN A 362 17.64 4.44 -8.91
N LEU A 363 17.04 3.36 -8.44
CA LEU A 363 16.69 3.18 -7.02
C LEU A 363 17.92 3.20 -6.11
N LYS A 364 19.03 2.59 -6.53
CA LYS A 364 20.32 2.66 -5.81
C LYS A 364 20.83 4.09 -5.66
N THR A 365 20.65 4.93 -6.68
CA THR A 365 21.05 6.35 -6.59
C THR A 365 20.13 7.18 -5.69
N GLN A 366 18.85 6.82 -5.60
CA GLN A 366 17.88 7.54 -4.77
C GLN A 366 18.05 7.24 -3.28
N ILE A 367 18.49 6.03 -2.92
CA ILE A 367 18.62 5.59 -1.52
C ILE A 367 20.05 5.11 -1.26
N ASN A 368 20.93 6.04 -0.87
CA ASN A 368 22.27 5.72 -0.39
C ASN A 368 22.24 5.23 1.07
N LEU A 369 22.10 3.90 1.24
CA LEU A 369 21.97 3.27 2.56
C LEU A 369 23.17 3.54 3.46
N LEU A 370 24.40 3.45 2.94
CA LEU A 370 25.58 3.70 3.76
C LEU A 370 25.61 5.13 4.30
N GLN A 371 25.30 6.12 3.46
CA GLN A 371 25.27 7.51 3.89
C GLN A 371 24.16 7.76 4.91
N ALA A 372 22.98 7.15 4.71
CA ALA A 372 21.87 7.22 5.67
C ALA A 372 22.28 6.69 7.04
N LEU A 373 22.93 5.51 7.08
CA LEU A 373 23.43 4.91 8.32
C LEU A 373 24.52 5.78 8.97
N LYS A 374 25.50 6.26 8.19
CA LYS A 374 26.57 7.13 8.69
C LYS A 374 26.04 8.44 9.28
N ASN A 375 25.02 9.03 8.66
CA ASN A 375 24.37 10.25 9.18
C ASN A 375 23.71 10.02 10.54
N ALA A 376 23.26 8.80 10.82
CA ALA A 376 22.73 8.38 12.11
C ALA A 376 23.80 7.87 13.09
N GLY A 377 25.09 8.01 12.77
CA GLY A 377 26.20 7.52 13.60
C GLY A 377 26.41 6.00 13.55
N ILE A 378 25.81 5.31 12.55
CA ILE A 378 25.93 3.88 12.34
C ILE A 378 27.00 3.64 11.28
N HIS A 379 28.17 3.13 11.70
CA HIS A 379 29.33 2.95 10.85
C HIS A 379 29.69 1.46 10.69
N PRO A 380 30.14 1.01 9.50
CA PRO A 380 30.64 -0.34 9.28
C PRO A 380 32.04 -0.50 9.88
N ASN A 381 32.11 -0.63 11.21
CA ASN A 381 33.35 -0.66 12.00
C ASN A 381 33.42 -1.87 12.94
N GLY A 382 32.54 -2.86 12.75
CA GLY A 382 32.41 -4.03 13.64
C GLY A 382 31.66 -3.76 14.94
N SER A 383 31.10 -2.55 15.14
CA SER A 383 30.25 -2.27 16.30
C SER A 383 28.87 -2.88 16.12
N THR A 384 28.19 -3.13 17.24
CA THR A 384 26.80 -3.56 17.27
C THR A 384 25.85 -2.37 17.41
N TYR A 385 24.73 -2.43 16.71
CA TYR A 385 23.70 -1.41 16.71
C TYR A 385 22.33 -2.06 16.91
N SER A 386 21.41 -1.35 17.56
CA SER A 386 20.05 -1.86 17.70
C SER A 386 19.37 -1.99 16.33
N LEU A 387 18.58 -3.04 16.14
CA LEU A 387 17.79 -3.20 14.91
C LEU A 387 16.85 -2.00 14.70
N SER A 388 16.32 -1.45 15.79
CA SER A 388 15.49 -0.23 15.78
C SER A 388 16.23 1.00 15.25
N SER A 389 17.50 1.20 15.62
CA SER A 389 18.27 2.36 15.15
C SER A 389 18.60 2.25 13.66
N ILE A 390 18.90 1.04 13.18
CA ILE A 390 19.14 0.79 11.74
C ILE A 390 17.84 1.03 10.95
N LYS A 391 16.72 0.44 11.37
CA LYS A 391 15.40 0.67 10.75
C LYS A 391 15.03 2.15 10.78
N GLY A 392 15.30 2.84 11.88
CA GLY A 392 15.05 4.28 12.04
C GLY A 392 15.84 5.12 11.03
N ALA A 393 17.16 4.92 10.94
CA ALA A 393 18.03 5.66 10.03
C ALA A 393 17.66 5.48 8.55
N VAL A 394 17.36 4.24 8.14
CA VAL A 394 16.93 3.96 6.76
C VAL A 394 15.52 4.52 6.50
N LYS A 395 14.61 4.45 7.48
CA LYS A 395 13.27 5.05 7.37
C LYS A 395 13.33 6.56 7.26
N GLU A 396 14.22 7.21 7.99
CA GLU A 396 14.44 8.66 7.91
C GLU A 396 14.94 9.07 6.51
N ALA A 397 15.88 8.31 5.94
CA ALA A 397 16.44 8.62 4.63
C ALA A 397 15.51 8.28 3.44
N SER A 398 14.78 7.16 3.52
CA SER A 398 13.95 6.67 2.41
C SER A 398 12.47 7.06 2.52
N GLY A 399 11.98 7.38 3.72
CA GLY A 399 10.56 7.55 4.01
C GLY A 399 9.78 6.25 4.19
N TYR A 400 10.43 5.08 4.09
CA TYR A 400 9.80 3.75 4.20
C TYR A 400 10.47 2.91 5.29
N THR A 401 9.68 2.12 6.02
CA THR A 401 10.26 1.19 7.02
C THR A 401 10.90 0.02 6.27
N PRO A 402 12.23 -0.20 6.38
CA PRO A 402 12.85 -1.30 5.66
C PRO A 402 12.59 -2.64 6.35
N TRP A 403 12.64 -3.70 5.55
CA TRP A 403 12.97 -5.02 6.06
C TRP A 403 14.49 -5.15 6.16
N ILE A 404 14.98 -5.80 7.23
CA ILE A 404 16.41 -6.03 7.45
C ILE A 404 16.59 -7.53 7.60
N GLU A 405 17.44 -8.10 6.76
CA GLU A 405 17.86 -9.51 6.82
C GLU A 405 19.26 -9.58 7.45
N CYS A 406 19.48 -10.58 8.31
CA CYS A 406 20.77 -10.80 8.97
C CYS A 406 21.27 -12.22 8.72
N ASN A 407 22.59 -12.36 8.65
CA ASN A 407 23.28 -13.64 8.62
C ASN A 407 24.24 -13.76 9.83
N SER A 408 24.95 -14.87 9.91
CA SER A 408 25.97 -15.11 10.94
C SER A 408 27.36 -15.05 10.34
N ASP A 409 28.26 -14.44 11.09
CA ASP A 409 29.69 -14.41 10.80
C ASP A 409 30.33 -15.80 10.98
N SER A 410 31.63 -15.88 10.69
CA SER A 410 32.41 -17.11 10.85
C SER A 410 32.48 -17.62 12.30
N SER A 411 32.27 -16.75 13.30
CA SER A 411 32.26 -17.09 14.73
C SER A 411 30.93 -17.69 15.22
N GLY A 412 29.82 -17.44 14.53
CA GLY A 412 28.51 -18.03 14.80
C GLY A 412 27.68 -17.27 15.84
N SER A 413 28.03 -16.03 16.17
CA SER A 413 27.25 -15.20 17.10
C SER A 413 26.10 -14.47 16.39
N GLY A 414 24.91 -15.08 16.36
CA GLY A 414 23.67 -14.43 15.94
C GLY A 414 22.49 -14.89 16.79
N PHE A 415 21.82 -13.98 17.48
CA PHE A 415 20.63 -14.29 18.30
C PHE A 415 19.39 -14.43 17.40
N ILE A 416 18.64 -15.52 17.56
CA ILE A 416 17.43 -15.87 16.79
C ILE A 416 16.23 -16.01 17.73
N GLU A 417 15.10 -15.40 17.40
CA GLU A 417 13.74 -15.92 17.68
C GLU A 417 12.75 -15.40 16.61
N CYS A 418 11.87 -16.29 16.10
CA CYS A 418 11.06 -16.17 14.87
C CYS A 418 9.54 -16.31 15.13
N PRO A 419 8.62 -15.85 14.24
CA PRO A 419 8.22 -16.68 13.07
C PRO A 419 7.88 -15.92 11.75
N VAL A 420 8.26 -16.56 10.62
CA VAL A 420 7.80 -16.47 9.21
C VAL A 420 8.54 -15.53 8.20
N PHE A 421 8.76 -16.12 7.01
CA PHE A 421 9.72 -15.96 5.87
C PHE A 421 9.54 -14.72 4.93
N PRO A 422 10.53 -14.38 4.05
CA PRO A 422 11.77 -15.12 3.81
C PRO A 422 12.96 -14.89 4.72
N THR A 423 13.59 -15.99 5.10
CA THR A 423 14.59 -16.16 6.16
C THR A 423 15.68 -15.10 6.23
N GLY A 424 15.63 -14.29 7.27
CA GLY A 424 16.82 -13.86 7.99
C GLY A 424 16.40 -13.10 9.24
N SER A 425 16.52 -13.74 10.40
CA SER A 425 16.18 -13.12 11.68
C SER A 425 17.36 -12.30 12.18
N CYS A 426 17.13 -11.02 12.43
CA CYS A 426 18.06 -10.17 13.16
C CYS A 426 17.77 -10.23 14.66
N GLY A 427 18.81 -10.31 15.49
CA GLY A 427 18.68 -10.04 16.92
C GLY A 427 18.27 -8.59 17.19
N THR A 428 17.97 -8.26 18.45
CA THR A 428 17.65 -6.87 18.85
C THR A 428 18.83 -5.92 18.65
N SER A 429 20.06 -6.46 18.64
CA SER A 429 21.29 -5.76 18.25
C SER A 429 22.06 -6.61 17.25
N ILE A 430 22.61 -5.96 16.23
CA ILE A 430 23.32 -6.60 15.11
C ILE A 430 24.63 -5.88 14.81
N GLU A 431 25.66 -6.64 14.48
CA GLU A 431 26.95 -6.11 14.08
C GLU A 431 26.88 -5.49 12.68
N PHE A 432 27.58 -4.38 12.47
CA PHE A 432 27.84 -3.84 11.14
C PHE A 432 29.33 -4.00 10.79
N PRO A 433 29.72 -5.11 10.15
CA PRO A 433 31.14 -5.44 9.95
C PRO A 433 31.80 -4.50 8.96
N MET A 434 33.12 -4.35 9.09
CA MET A 434 33.93 -3.68 8.08
C MET A 434 33.89 -4.44 6.75
N PHE A 435 34.12 -3.73 5.64
CA PHE A 435 34.37 -4.36 4.34
C PHE A 435 35.72 -3.97 3.78
#